data_AF-A0A975DZ68-F1
#
_entry.id   AF-A0A975DZ68-F1
#
_cell.length_a   1.000
_cell.length_b   1.000
_cell.length_c   1.000
_cell.angle_alpha   90.00
_cell.angle_beta   90.00
_cell.angle_gamma   90.00
#
_symmetry.space_group_name_H-M   'P 1'
#
loop_
_entity.id
_entity.type
_entity.pdbx_description
1 polymer ?
#
loop_
_entity_poly.entity_id
_entity_poly.type
_entity_poly.pdbx_seq_one_letter_code
_entity_poly.pdbx_strand_id
1 'polypeptide(L)'
;MASKVELVLKAFVAANRPLVRLLIGRGATFPVVAEQLRQLFVEEAVAEIQRRGGKPTSSAVSLLSGVHRKDLRAREPGGAKAAHSPAAEHAAPASLGLIGQVVGRWMSDPKFLDGATPRMLQRGSEPGSFDELVQGVSTDVGPRAVLEEMLRLDVVRVEDEHIVLDTLGMVPRGDFAAMSEALGLNLHDHAAAACANLIDGRNLLEQAMYVDEISPESAHLLHEAASRAWRPVLARVLRLADKRVAHDAAKEVEARRQARVRFGVYFYAEDGKDKEPE
;
A
#
# COMPACT_ATOMS: atom_id res chain seq x y z
N MET A 1 12.05 6.42 -17.99
CA MET A 1 11.06 6.32 -16.89
C MET A 1 9.98 5.35 -17.32
N ALA A 2 9.52 4.48 -16.42
CA ALA A 2 8.38 3.61 -16.69
C ALA A 2 7.10 4.47 -16.84
N SER A 3 6.20 4.05 -17.73
CA SER A 3 4.87 4.65 -17.88
C SER A 3 4.01 4.40 -16.64
N LYS A 4 2.99 5.24 -16.42
CA LYS A 4 2.00 5.04 -15.34
C LYS A 4 1.32 3.66 -15.43
N VAL A 5 1.05 3.19 -16.65
CA VAL A 5 0.43 1.88 -16.87
C VAL A 5 1.36 0.75 -16.42
N GLU A 6 2.65 0.80 -16.76
CA GLU A 6 3.62 -0.22 -16.32
C GLU A 6 3.76 -0.26 -14.79
N LEU A 7 3.73 0.91 -14.13
CA LEU A 7 3.79 1.01 -12.67
C LEU A 7 2.56 0.37 -12.01
N VAL A 8 1.36 0.65 -12.53
CA VAL A 8 0.11 0.04 -12.05
C VAL A 8 0.09 -1.46 -12.33
N LEU A 9 0.55 -1.91 -13.50
CA LEU A 9 0.61 -3.34 -13.81
C LEU A 9 1.56 -4.09 -12.87
N LYS A 10 2.71 -3.51 -12.54
CA LYS A 10 3.63 -4.08 -11.54
C LYS A 10 2.95 -4.23 -10.18
N ALA A 11 2.23 -3.20 -9.74
CA ALA A 11 1.48 -3.20 -8.49
C ALA A 11 0.35 -4.24 -8.49
N PHE A 12 -0.40 -4.32 -9.59
CA PHE A 12 -1.46 -5.31 -9.81
C PHE A 12 -0.93 -6.74 -9.71
N VAL A 13 0.19 -7.04 -10.37
CA VAL A 13 0.82 -8.37 -10.31
C VAL A 13 1.26 -8.71 -8.88
N ALA A 14 1.82 -7.74 -8.16
CA ALA A 14 2.20 -7.94 -6.75
C ALA A 14 0.97 -8.24 -5.89
N ALA A 15 -0.07 -7.40 -5.96
CA ALA A 15 -1.31 -7.52 -5.19
C ALA A 15 -2.04 -8.83 -5.45
N ASN A 16 -2.08 -9.31 -6.69
CA ASN A 16 -2.81 -10.51 -7.07
C ASN A 16 -2.04 -11.82 -6.83
N ARG A 17 -0.74 -11.78 -6.54
CA ARG A 17 0.07 -12.99 -6.36
C ARG A 17 -0.49 -13.95 -5.29
N PRO A 18 -0.94 -13.50 -4.10
CA PRO A 18 -1.56 -14.39 -3.11
C PRO A 18 -2.88 -14.97 -3.60
N LEU A 19 -3.70 -14.18 -4.29
CA LEU A 19 -5.00 -14.61 -4.84
C LEU A 19 -4.83 -15.64 -5.97
N VAL A 20 -3.86 -15.45 -6.86
CA VAL A 20 -3.54 -16.43 -7.91
C VAL A 20 -3.02 -17.73 -7.29
N ARG A 21 -2.19 -17.65 -6.24
CA ARG A 21 -1.76 -18.84 -5.50
C ARG A 21 -2.95 -19.57 -4.87
N LEU A 22 -3.88 -18.84 -4.27
CA LEU A 22 -5.14 -19.38 -3.75
C LEU A 22 -5.94 -20.09 -4.85
N LEU A 23 -6.15 -19.44 -5.99
CA LEU A 23 -6.89 -19.99 -7.14
C LEU A 23 -6.26 -21.30 -7.65
N ILE A 24 -4.94 -21.32 -7.86
CA ILE A 24 -4.20 -22.52 -8.26
C ILE A 24 -4.35 -23.62 -7.21
N GLY A 25 -4.19 -23.28 -5.92
CA GLY A 25 -4.37 -24.21 -4.81
C GLY A 25 -5.79 -24.80 -4.71
N ARG A 26 -6.78 -24.15 -5.33
CA ARG A 26 -8.17 -24.61 -5.43
C ARG A 26 -8.53 -25.20 -6.80
N GLY A 27 -7.54 -25.42 -7.66
CA GLY A 27 -7.72 -26.10 -8.95
C GLY A 27 -8.23 -25.21 -10.08
N ALA A 28 -8.27 -23.89 -9.91
CA ALA A 28 -8.61 -22.98 -10.99
C ALA A 28 -7.47 -22.91 -12.02
N THR A 29 -7.82 -23.00 -13.30
CA THR A 29 -6.88 -22.90 -14.41
C THR A 29 -6.86 -21.48 -14.96
N PHE A 30 -5.74 -21.10 -15.60
CA PHE A 30 -5.59 -19.78 -16.23
C PHE A 30 -6.75 -19.41 -17.17
N PRO A 31 -7.26 -20.31 -18.04
CA PRO A 31 -8.33 -19.95 -18.98
C PRO A 31 -9.64 -19.56 -18.30
N VAL A 32 -9.97 -20.23 -17.18
CA VAL A 32 -11.16 -19.92 -16.36
C VAL A 32 -11.00 -18.54 -15.74
N VAL A 33 -9.84 -18.27 -15.12
CA VAL A 33 -9.56 -16.96 -14.49
C VAL A 33 -9.52 -15.84 -15.53
N ALA A 34 -8.91 -16.10 -16.70
CA ALA A 34 -8.84 -15.13 -17.78
C ALA A 34 -10.22 -14.77 -18.34
N GLU A 35 -11.16 -15.71 -18.36
CA GLU A 35 -12.54 -15.42 -18.75
C GLU A 35 -13.24 -14.51 -17.74
N GLN A 36 -13.08 -14.78 -16.44
CA GLN A 36 -13.64 -13.91 -15.40
C GLN A 36 -13.02 -12.50 -15.44
N LEU A 37 -11.71 -12.39 -15.66
CA LEU A 37 -11.03 -11.10 -15.80
C LEU A 37 -11.48 -10.37 -17.08
N ARG A 38 -11.69 -11.06 -18.20
CA ARG A 38 -12.23 -10.45 -19.42
C ARG A 38 -13.59 -9.82 -19.16
N GLN A 39 -14.48 -10.54 -18.49
CA GLN A 39 -15.81 -10.06 -18.15
C GLN A 39 -15.72 -8.82 -17.24
N LEU A 40 -14.87 -8.86 -16.21
CA LEU A 40 -14.63 -7.72 -15.32
C LEU A 40 -14.10 -6.48 -16.08
N PHE A 41 -13.19 -6.66 -17.04
CA PHE A 41 -12.69 -5.56 -17.87
C PHE A 41 -13.78 -4.92 -18.72
N VAL A 42 -14.73 -5.72 -19.23
CA VAL A 42 -15.88 -5.22 -19.99
C VAL A 42 -16.81 -4.43 -19.08
N GLU A 43 -17.11 -4.93 -17.88
CA GLU A 43 -17.97 -4.27 -16.89
C GLU A 43 -17.40 -2.93 -16.44
N GLU A 44 -16.11 -2.89 -16.08
CA GLU A 44 -15.44 -1.65 -15.69
C GLU A 44 -15.32 -0.65 -16.85
N ALA A 45 -15.13 -1.12 -18.08
CA ALA A 45 -15.15 -0.26 -19.26
C ALA A 45 -16.54 0.37 -19.50
N VAL A 46 -17.62 -0.39 -19.31
CA VAL A 46 -19.00 0.13 -19.38
C VAL A 46 -19.21 1.20 -18.31
N ALA A 47 -18.86 0.91 -17.06
CA ALA A 47 -18.99 1.83 -15.94
C ALA A 47 -18.18 3.11 -16.15
N GLU A 48 -16.96 3.00 -16.66
CA GLU A 48 -16.10 4.15 -16.95
C GLU A 48 -16.67 5.04 -18.06
N ILE A 49 -17.22 4.45 -19.13
CA ILE A 49 -17.87 5.21 -20.19
C ILE A 49 -19.08 5.97 -19.64
N GLN A 50 -19.89 5.33 -18.80
CA GLN A 50 -21.06 5.94 -18.17
C GLN A 50 -20.67 7.07 -17.21
N ARG A 51 -19.64 6.87 -16.37
CA ARG A 51 -19.09 7.91 -15.48
C ARG A 51 -18.63 9.16 -16.24
N ARG A 52 -18.14 8.98 -17.47
CA ARG A 52 -17.76 10.08 -18.38
C ARG A 52 -18.92 10.67 -19.18
N GLY A 53 -20.17 10.27 -18.89
CA GLY A 53 -21.37 10.73 -19.60
C GLY A 53 -21.54 10.16 -21.01
N GLY A 54 -20.77 9.14 -21.37
CA GLY A 54 -20.81 8.50 -22.69
C GLY A 54 -21.85 7.37 -22.77
N LYS A 55 -22.29 7.06 -23.99
CA LYS A 55 -23.09 5.86 -24.26
C LYS A 55 -22.17 4.63 -24.42
N PRO A 56 -22.34 3.54 -23.64
CA PRO A 56 -21.49 2.35 -23.71
C PRO A 56 -21.84 1.49 -24.94
N THR A 57 -21.52 2.01 -26.13
CA THR A 57 -21.68 1.27 -27.38
C THR A 57 -20.69 0.11 -27.46
N SER A 58 -21.03 -0.95 -28.19
CA SER A 58 -20.14 -2.10 -28.36
C SER A 58 -18.73 -1.73 -28.86
N SER A 59 -18.61 -0.70 -29.71
CA SER A 59 -17.32 -0.22 -30.21
C SER A 59 -16.52 0.51 -29.14
N ALA A 60 -17.16 1.38 -28.35
CA ALA A 60 -16.50 2.11 -27.26
C ALA A 60 -16.03 1.17 -26.15
N VAL A 61 -16.86 0.18 -25.79
CA VAL A 61 -16.52 -0.83 -24.79
C VAL A 61 -15.34 -1.69 -25.26
N SER A 62 -15.35 -2.15 -26.52
CA SER A 62 -14.24 -2.94 -27.07
C SER A 62 -12.94 -2.13 -27.15
N LEU A 63 -13.03 -0.84 -27.53
CA LEU A 63 -11.89 0.06 -27.58
C LEU A 63 -11.24 0.28 -26.20
N LEU A 64 -12.06 0.49 -25.17
CA LEU A 64 -11.56 0.80 -23.82
C LEU A 64 -11.09 -0.44 -23.06
N SER A 65 -11.81 -1.56 -23.17
CA SER A 65 -11.45 -2.82 -22.50
C SER A 65 -10.34 -3.59 -23.23
N GLY A 66 -10.14 -3.35 -24.53
CA GLY A 66 -9.28 -4.17 -25.38
C GLY A 66 -9.82 -5.57 -25.65
N VAL A 67 -11.02 -5.90 -25.17
CA VAL A 67 -11.68 -7.20 -25.40
C VAL A 67 -12.51 -7.10 -26.66
N HIS A 68 -12.19 -7.90 -27.68
CA HIS A 68 -13.02 -7.95 -28.88
C HIS A 68 -14.24 -8.84 -28.68
N ARG A 69 -15.34 -8.49 -29.35
CA ARG A 69 -16.60 -9.28 -29.35
C ARG A 69 -16.40 -10.75 -29.76
N LYS A 70 -15.32 -11.07 -30.48
CA LYS A 70 -14.96 -12.44 -30.90
C LYS A 70 -14.23 -13.21 -29.79
N ASP A 71 -13.54 -12.53 -28.88
CA ASP A 71 -12.74 -13.15 -27.81
C ASP A 71 -13.61 -13.70 -26.69
N LEU A 72 -14.83 -13.16 -26.54
CA LEU A 72 -15.89 -13.73 -25.68
C LEU A 72 -16.45 -15.07 -26.21
N ARG A 73 -16.08 -15.48 -27.43
CA ARG A 73 -16.59 -16.72 -28.08
C ARG A 73 -15.51 -17.74 -28.43
N ALA A 74 -14.22 -17.43 -28.25
CA ALA A 74 -13.13 -18.29 -28.71
C ALA A 74 -12.65 -19.26 -27.61
N ARG A 75 -12.81 -20.57 -27.88
CA ARG A 75 -12.27 -21.69 -27.10
C ARG A 75 -10.81 -22.00 -27.51
N GLU A 76 -10.03 -22.45 -26.54
CA GLU A 76 -8.64 -22.97 -26.64
C GLU A 76 -8.52 -24.18 -27.59
N PRO A 77 -7.35 -24.45 -28.22
CA PRO A 77 -6.17 -25.01 -27.52
C PRO A 77 -4.80 -24.49 -28.01
N GLY A 78 -3.80 -24.42 -27.11
CA GLY A 78 -2.40 -24.44 -27.55
C GLY A 78 -1.42 -23.76 -26.60
N GLY A 79 -0.54 -24.56 -26.00
CA GLY A 79 0.44 -24.15 -25.00
C GLY A 79 1.47 -23.12 -25.47
N ALA A 80 1.91 -22.30 -24.51
CA ALA A 80 3.17 -21.60 -24.57
C ALA A 80 3.93 -21.85 -23.25
N LYS A 81 5.18 -22.24 -23.40
CA LYS A 81 6.11 -22.64 -22.35
C LYS A 81 6.23 -21.55 -21.27
N ALA A 82 6.02 -21.96 -20.02
CA ALA A 82 6.38 -21.17 -18.86
C ALA A 82 7.91 -21.04 -18.81
N ALA A 83 8.42 -19.87 -19.19
CA ALA A 83 9.74 -19.44 -18.76
C ALA A 83 9.66 -19.24 -17.24
N HIS A 84 10.41 -20.09 -16.52
CA HIS A 84 10.69 -19.88 -15.11
C HIS A 84 11.49 -18.58 -14.97
N SER A 85 11.01 -17.66 -14.15
CA SER A 85 11.84 -16.64 -13.52
C SER A 85 11.64 -16.72 -12.01
N PRO A 86 12.71 -16.60 -11.21
CA PRO A 86 12.67 -16.98 -9.80
C PRO A 86 11.81 -16.03 -9.00
N ALA A 87 11.28 -16.56 -7.90
CA ALA A 87 10.72 -15.78 -6.81
C ALA A 87 11.76 -14.75 -6.34
N ALA A 88 11.58 -13.49 -6.74
CA ALA A 88 12.18 -12.38 -6.03
C ALA A 88 11.36 -12.17 -4.76
N GLU A 89 11.97 -12.51 -3.63
CA GLU A 89 11.65 -11.95 -2.33
C GLU A 89 11.39 -10.46 -2.51
N HIS A 90 10.15 -10.03 -2.25
CA HIS A 90 9.84 -8.61 -2.30
C HIS A 90 10.45 -7.97 -1.05
N ALA A 91 11.76 -7.72 -1.04
CA ALA A 91 12.26 -6.58 -0.29
C ALA A 91 11.68 -5.34 -0.99
N ALA A 92 11.10 -4.41 -0.24
CA ALA A 92 10.81 -3.09 -0.80
C ALA A 92 12.11 -2.52 -1.40
N PRO A 93 12.12 -1.80 -2.52
CA PRO A 93 13.23 -0.91 -2.83
C PRO A 93 13.56 -0.10 -1.57
N ALA A 94 14.86 -0.03 -1.27
CA ALA A 94 15.36 0.43 0.02
C ALA A 94 14.81 1.81 0.42
N SER A 95 14.41 2.66 -0.53
CA SER A 95 13.87 4.00 -0.29
C SER A 95 12.54 4.02 0.48
N LEU A 96 11.49 3.31 0.03
CA LEU A 96 10.20 3.31 0.76
C LEU A 96 10.29 2.58 2.10
N GLY A 97 11.09 1.52 2.16
CA GLY A 97 11.38 0.82 3.41
C GLY A 97 12.10 1.72 4.43
N LEU A 98 13.10 2.47 3.97
CA LEU A 98 13.86 3.42 4.78
C LEU A 98 12.99 4.58 5.28
N ILE A 99 12.19 5.20 4.41
CA ILE A 99 11.29 6.29 4.80
C ILE A 99 10.29 5.81 5.85
N GLY A 100 9.70 4.63 5.67
CA GLY A 100 8.81 4.03 6.66
C GLY A 100 9.47 3.82 8.02
N GLN A 101 10.75 3.43 8.05
CA GLN A 101 11.52 3.27 9.29
C GLN A 101 11.89 4.61 9.92
N VAL A 102 12.26 5.63 9.14
CA VAL A 102 12.54 7.00 9.62
C VAL A 102 11.29 7.63 10.24
N VAL A 103 10.16 7.58 9.55
CA VAL A 103 8.85 7.99 10.11
C VAL A 103 8.53 7.17 11.35
N GLY A 104 8.80 5.86 11.27
CA GLY A 104 8.60 4.91 12.34
C GLY A 104 9.28 5.33 13.64
N ARG A 105 10.57 5.66 13.53
CA ARG A 105 11.40 6.12 14.63
C ARG A 105 11.01 7.50 15.14
N TRP A 106 10.70 8.44 14.23
CA TRP A 106 10.26 9.80 14.60
C TRP A 106 8.97 9.77 15.45
N MET A 107 8.04 8.88 15.12
CA MET A 107 6.77 8.74 15.85
C MET A 107 6.88 7.97 17.18
N SER A 108 8.04 7.39 17.50
CA SER A 108 8.15 6.35 18.51
C SER A 108 9.26 6.61 19.54
N ASP A 109 10.39 7.15 19.13
CA ASP A 109 11.54 7.44 19.99
C ASP A 109 11.30 8.72 20.80
N PRO A 110 11.33 8.67 22.16
CA PRO A 110 11.14 9.86 23.01
C PRO A 110 12.06 11.02 22.66
N LYS A 111 13.22 10.76 22.06
CA LYS A 111 14.13 11.80 21.60
C LYS A 111 13.58 12.64 20.44
N PHE A 112 12.57 12.19 19.73
CA PHE A 112 11.94 12.93 18.63
C PHE A 112 10.46 13.25 18.90
N LEU A 113 10.01 13.10 20.14
CA LEU A 113 8.63 13.36 20.58
C LEU A 113 8.55 14.54 21.56
N ASP A 114 7.50 15.33 21.43
CA ASP A 114 7.01 16.25 22.46
C ASP A 114 5.72 15.63 23.00
N GLY A 115 5.82 15.02 24.19
CA GLY A 115 4.78 14.13 24.71
C GLY A 115 4.50 12.94 23.79
N ALA A 116 3.34 12.93 23.14
CA ALA A 116 2.91 11.88 22.21
C ALA A 116 2.96 12.32 20.73
N THR A 117 3.40 13.54 20.46
CA THR A 117 3.43 14.12 19.11
C THR A 117 4.85 14.22 18.57
N PRO A 118 5.09 13.91 17.29
CA PRO A 118 6.38 14.13 16.63
C PRO A 118 6.82 15.59 16.75
N ARG A 119 8.05 15.83 17.20
CA ARG A 119 8.63 17.18 17.27
C ARG A 119 8.97 17.69 15.88
N MET A 120 8.91 19.01 15.73
CA MET A 120 9.55 19.69 14.63
C MET A 120 11.08 19.55 14.78
N LEU A 121 11.76 19.11 13.73
CA LEU A 121 13.22 18.86 13.77
C LEU A 121 13.95 19.87 12.89
N GLN A 122 15.21 20.17 13.20
CA GLN A 122 16.10 20.95 12.34
C GLN A 122 17.11 20.05 11.64
N ARG A 123 17.72 20.54 10.57
CA ARG A 123 18.88 19.90 9.93
C ARG A 123 20.13 20.07 10.79
N GLY A 124 21.11 19.19 10.62
CA GLY A 124 22.44 19.32 11.22
C GLY A 124 22.75 18.24 12.25
N SER A 125 23.90 18.32 12.91
CA SER A 125 24.42 17.23 13.76
C SER A 125 24.12 17.38 15.26
N GLU A 126 23.31 18.38 15.63
CA GLU A 126 22.94 18.60 17.02
C GLU A 126 22.01 17.50 17.56
N PRO A 127 22.06 17.17 18.87
CA PRO A 127 21.19 16.16 19.46
C PRO A 127 19.71 16.45 19.23
N GLY A 128 18.98 15.47 18.68
CA GLY A 128 17.57 15.59 18.36
C GLY A 128 17.29 16.21 16.99
N SER A 129 18.29 16.29 16.11
CA SER A 129 18.12 16.75 14.73
C SER A 129 17.52 15.68 13.80
N PHE A 130 17.14 16.11 12.60
CA PHE A 130 16.73 15.21 11.52
C PHE A 130 17.87 14.29 11.06
N ASP A 131 19.11 14.80 11.01
CA ASP A 131 20.26 13.99 10.59
C ASP A 131 20.54 12.86 11.58
N GLU A 132 20.41 13.12 12.89
CA GLU A 132 20.54 12.07 13.90
C GLU A 132 19.42 11.01 13.77
N LEU A 133 18.18 11.44 13.52
CA LEU A 133 17.06 10.54 13.27
C LEU A 133 17.36 9.58 12.11
N VAL A 134 17.83 10.12 10.98
CA VAL A 134 18.14 9.31 9.78
C VAL A 134 19.32 8.37 10.03
N GLN A 135 20.41 8.88 10.62
CA GLN A 135 21.60 8.07 10.92
C GLN A 135 21.30 6.94 11.91
N GLY A 136 20.31 7.13 12.78
CA GLY A 136 19.81 6.09 13.65
C GLY A 136 19.12 4.94 12.92
N VAL A 137 18.65 5.15 11.69
CA VAL A 137 17.94 4.14 10.88
C VAL A 137 18.85 3.54 9.81
N SER A 138 19.65 4.36 9.13
CA SER A 138 20.58 3.89 8.11
C SER A 138 21.85 4.74 8.06
N THR A 139 22.99 4.07 7.88
CA THR A 139 24.29 4.69 7.61
C THR A 139 24.63 4.75 6.12
N ASP A 140 23.84 4.09 5.27
CA ASP A 140 24.16 3.91 3.85
C ASP A 140 23.59 5.02 2.96
N VAL A 141 22.57 5.75 3.46
CA VAL A 141 21.92 6.85 2.75
C VAL A 141 22.00 8.11 3.60
N GLY A 142 22.55 9.18 3.01
CA GLY A 142 22.74 10.45 3.72
C GLY A 142 21.42 11.17 4.06
N PRO A 143 21.34 11.87 5.21
CA PRO A 143 20.14 12.61 5.64
C PRO A 143 19.55 13.55 4.60
N ARG A 144 20.40 14.22 3.82
CA ARG A 144 19.95 15.11 2.74
C ARG A 144 19.12 14.38 1.68
N ALA A 145 19.58 13.22 1.23
CA ALA A 145 18.89 12.44 0.21
C ALA A 145 17.55 11.90 0.76
N VAL A 146 17.54 11.47 2.03
CA VAL A 146 16.30 11.07 2.71
C VAL A 146 15.32 12.23 2.83
N LEU A 147 15.78 13.43 3.19
CA LEU A 147 14.93 14.61 3.28
C LEU A 147 14.35 15.03 1.92
N GLU A 148 15.19 15.08 0.88
CA GLU A 148 14.75 15.40 -0.48
C GLU A 148 13.66 14.42 -0.95
N GLU A 149 13.83 13.14 -0.64
CA GLU A 149 12.84 12.11 -0.97
C GLU A 149 11.56 12.23 -0.14
N MET A 150 11.67 12.47 1.17
CA MET A 150 10.50 12.65 2.04
C MET A 150 9.68 13.90 1.67
N LEU A 151 10.34 14.98 1.21
CA LEU A 151 9.68 16.17 0.67
C LEU A 151 8.98 15.85 -0.66
N ARG A 152 9.65 15.11 -1.56
CA ARG A 152 9.09 14.71 -2.86
C ARG A 152 7.84 13.84 -2.73
N LEU A 153 7.76 13.06 -1.66
CA LEU A 153 6.61 12.18 -1.36
C LEU A 153 5.53 12.85 -0.49
N ASP A 154 5.69 14.13 -0.16
CA ASP A 154 4.86 14.90 0.78
C ASP A 154 4.70 14.23 2.16
N VAL A 155 5.71 13.47 2.61
CA VAL A 155 5.74 12.87 3.95
C VAL A 155 6.16 13.89 5.01
N VAL A 156 6.96 14.88 4.61
CA VAL A 156 7.38 15.99 5.44
C VAL A 156 7.18 17.30 4.70
N ARG A 157 7.09 18.39 5.44
CA ARG A 157 7.13 19.75 4.92
C ARG A 157 8.16 20.57 5.69
N VAL A 158 8.63 21.65 5.07
CA VAL A 158 9.50 22.63 5.75
C VAL A 158 8.64 23.84 6.10
N GLU A 159 8.59 24.16 7.39
CA GLU A 159 7.99 25.39 7.93
C GLU A 159 9.13 26.20 8.56
N ASP A 160 9.40 27.39 8.01
CA ASP A 160 10.59 28.20 8.31
C ASP A 160 11.89 27.37 8.15
N GLU A 161 12.61 27.12 9.25
CA GLU A 161 13.83 26.31 9.31
C GLU A 161 13.59 24.90 9.89
N HIS A 162 12.33 24.51 10.08
CA HIS A 162 11.96 23.26 10.73
C HIS A 162 11.30 22.28 9.76
N ILE A 163 11.66 21.01 9.89
CA ILE A 163 11.09 19.88 9.18
C ILE A 163 9.96 19.34 10.05
N VAL A 164 8.75 19.35 9.48
CA VAL A 164 7.53 18.90 10.13
C VAL A 164 7.07 17.61 9.47
N LEU A 165 6.88 16.56 10.27
CA LEU A 165 6.30 15.31 9.79
C LEU A 165 4.82 15.50 9.46
N ASP A 166 4.43 15.26 8.21
CA ASP A 166 3.03 15.14 7.87
C ASP A 166 2.53 13.75 8.28
N THR A 167 1.98 13.69 9.49
CA THR A 167 1.32 12.49 10.04
C THR A 167 0.13 11.96 9.22
N LEU A 168 -0.41 12.72 8.26
CA LEU A 168 -1.39 12.23 7.28
C LEU A 168 -0.71 11.68 5.99
N GLY A 169 0.58 11.93 5.80
CA GLY A 169 1.40 11.62 4.62
C GLY A 169 2.06 10.24 4.62
N MET A 170 1.58 9.28 5.43
CA MET A 170 2.14 7.90 5.42
C MET A 170 1.83 7.11 4.15
N VAL A 171 0.95 7.62 3.31
CA VAL A 171 0.77 7.19 1.93
C VAL A 171 1.51 8.21 1.06
N PRO A 172 2.45 7.79 0.20
CA PRO A 172 3.10 8.69 -0.75
C PRO A 172 2.07 9.56 -1.48
N ARG A 173 2.30 10.87 -1.59
CA ARG A 173 1.50 11.78 -2.42
C ARG A 173 2.42 12.47 -3.43
N GLY A 174 1.84 12.98 -4.51
CA GLY A 174 2.60 13.68 -5.56
C GLY A 174 3.47 12.80 -6.45
N ASP A 175 3.86 11.60 -5.99
CA ASP A 175 4.64 10.62 -6.76
C ASP A 175 3.85 9.36 -7.11
N PHE A 176 3.44 9.28 -8.37
CA PHE A 176 2.74 8.12 -8.90
C PHE A 176 3.53 6.80 -8.80
N ALA A 177 4.86 6.84 -8.88
CA ALA A 177 5.68 5.64 -8.80
C ALA A 177 5.67 5.05 -7.38
N ALA A 178 5.98 5.88 -6.37
CA ALA A 178 5.89 5.48 -4.97
C ALA A 178 4.46 5.07 -4.56
N MET A 179 3.44 5.80 -5.04
CA MET A 179 2.03 5.44 -4.82
C MET A 179 1.68 4.06 -5.37
N SER A 180 2.08 3.78 -6.61
CA SER A 180 1.85 2.48 -7.25
C SER A 180 2.57 1.36 -6.49
N GLU A 181 3.77 1.64 -6.00
CA GLU A 181 4.53 0.66 -5.23
C GLU A 181 3.86 0.35 -3.88
N ALA A 182 3.47 1.39 -3.13
CA ALA A 182 2.76 1.25 -1.87
C ALA A 182 1.44 0.47 -2.05
N LEU A 183 0.69 0.73 -3.13
CA LEU A 183 -0.51 -0.02 -3.52
C LEU A 183 -0.18 -1.52 -3.62
N GLY A 184 0.84 -1.88 -4.40
CA GLY A 184 1.22 -3.28 -4.61
C GLY A 184 1.65 -3.98 -3.33
N LEU A 185 2.47 -3.31 -2.51
CA LEU A 185 2.98 -3.88 -1.25
C LEU A 185 1.89 -4.08 -0.21
N ASN A 186 1.00 -3.09 -0.05
CA ASN A 186 -0.05 -3.14 0.96
C ASN A 186 -1.14 -4.15 0.59
N LEU A 187 -1.61 -4.14 -0.66
CA LEU A 187 -2.61 -5.09 -1.12
C LEU A 187 -2.07 -6.53 -1.16
N HIS A 188 -0.79 -6.73 -1.48
CA HIS A 188 -0.17 -8.05 -1.43
C HIS A 188 -0.24 -8.64 -0.02
N ASP A 189 0.25 -7.94 1.00
CA ASP A 189 0.31 -8.48 2.35
C ASP A 189 -1.08 -8.64 2.97
N HIS A 190 -2.02 -7.74 2.65
CA HIS A 190 -3.41 -7.89 3.08
C HIS A 190 -4.04 -9.14 2.44
N ALA A 191 -3.93 -9.30 1.11
CA ALA A 191 -4.42 -10.49 0.44
C ALA A 191 -3.74 -11.77 0.96
N ALA A 192 -2.44 -11.74 1.25
CA ALA A 192 -1.72 -12.86 1.82
C ALA A 192 -2.23 -13.22 3.23
N ALA A 193 -2.50 -12.22 4.07
CA ALA A 193 -3.07 -12.44 5.40
C ALA A 193 -4.47 -13.06 5.32
N ALA A 194 -5.35 -12.50 4.49
CA ALA A 194 -6.71 -13.01 4.28
C ALA A 194 -6.69 -14.45 3.72
N CYS A 195 -5.82 -14.74 2.74
CA CYS A 195 -5.66 -16.09 2.20
C CYS A 195 -5.16 -17.08 3.27
N ALA A 196 -4.16 -16.70 4.07
CA ALA A 196 -3.62 -17.60 5.10
C ALA A 196 -4.64 -17.85 6.23
N ASN A 197 -5.45 -16.86 6.58
CA ASN A 197 -6.57 -17.04 7.50
C ASN A 197 -7.61 -18.01 6.93
N LEU A 198 -7.97 -17.86 5.65
CA LEU A 198 -8.96 -18.71 4.98
C LEU A 198 -8.49 -20.16 4.79
N ILE A 199 -7.23 -20.36 4.42
CA ILE A 199 -6.71 -21.68 4.00
C ILE A 199 -6.09 -22.45 5.14
N ASP A 200 -5.23 -21.78 5.90
CA ASP A 200 -4.41 -22.43 6.93
C ASP A 200 -5.02 -22.26 8.33
N GLY A 201 -6.17 -21.58 8.43
CA GLY A 201 -6.82 -21.28 9.72
C GLY A 201 -5.95 -20.41 10.62
N ARG A 202 -5.06 -19.59 10.04
CA ARG A 202 -4.25 -18.65 10.83
C ARG A 202 -5.15 -17.61 11.48
N ASN A 203 -4.66 -17.04 12.56
CA ASN A 203 -5.30 -15.94 13.26
C ASN A 203 -4.49 -14.65 13.06
N LEU A 204 -4.18 -14.32 11.80
CA LEU A 204 -3.54 -13.04 11.48
C LEU A 204 -4.57 -11.93 11.66
N LEU A 205 -4.12 -10.76 12.13
CA LEU A 205 -4.98 -9.59 12.29
C LEU A 205 -5.43 -9.07 10.92
N GLU A 206 -6.64 -9.45 10.52
CA GLU A 206 -7.32 -9.06 9.29
C GLU A 206 -8.79 -8.84 9.66
N GLN A 207 -9.15 -7.59 9.90
CA GLN A 207 -10.47 -7.20 10.40
C GLN A 207 -10.83 -5.83 9.87
N ALA A 208 -12.10 -5.64 9.52
CA ALA A 208 -12.65 -4.37 9.08
C ALA A 208 -14.04 -4.15 9.68
N MET A 209 -14.37 -2.89 9.96
CA MET A 209 -15.70 -2.46 10.38
C MET A 209 -16.52 -2.09 9.15
N TYR A 210 -17.80 -2.46 9.14
CA TYR A 210 -18.78 -2.02 8.14
C TYR A 210 -19.87 -1.22 8.83
N VAL A 211 -20.19 -0.05 8.28
CA VAL A 211 -21.27 0.83 8.71
C VAL A 211 -21.91 1.39 7.43
N ASP A 212 -23.24 1.33 7.35
CA ASP A 212 -24.05 1.87 6.28
C ASP A 212 -25.10 2.85 6.83
N GLU A 213 -25.94 3.39 5.94
CA GLU A 213 -27.04 4.32 6.28
C GLU A 213 -26.64 5.59 7.04
N ILE A 214 -25.40 6.06 6.83
CA ILE A 214 -24.87 7.30 7.42
C ILE A 214 -24.71 8.40 6.37
N SER A 215 -24.76 9.65 6.81
CA SER A 215 -24.53 10.80 5.93
C SER A 215 -23.04 10.96 5.55
N PRO A 216 -22.71 11.68 4.46
CA PRO A 216 -21.33 12.01 4.12
C PRO A 216 -20.58 12.74 5.26
N GLU A 217 -21.26 13.62 6.00
CA GLU A 217 -20.68 14.31 7.16
C GLU A 217 -20.33 13.32 8.27
N SER A 218 -21.19 12.32 8.50
CA SER A 218 -20.95 11.26 9.49
C SER A 218 -19.78 10.37 9.06
N ALA A 219 -19.68 10.02 7.78
CA ALA A 219 -18.54 9.28 7.24
C ALA A 219 -17.22 10.06 7.40
N HIS A 220 -17.25 11.38 7.20
CA HIS A 220 -16.09 12.24 7.43
C HIS A 220 -15.68 12.27 8.91
N LEU A 221 -16.64 12.41 9.84
CA LEU A 221 -16.37 12.36 11.28
C LEU A 221 -15.74 11.01 11.70
N LEU A 222 -16.23 9.90 11.14
CA LEU A 222 -15.64 8.57 11.36
C LEU A 222 -14.22 8.49 10.81
N HIS A 223 -13.96 9.06 9.63
CA HIS A 223 -12.61 9.11 9.05
C HIS A 223 -11.63 9.85 9.96
N GLU A 224 -12.03 11.02 10.47
CA GLU A 224 -11.19 11.78 11.39
C GLU A 224 -10.95 11.02 12.70
N ALA A 225 -11.99 10.40 13.26
CA ALA A 225 -11.89 9.64 14.50
C ALA A 225 -10.94 8.44 14.34
N ALA A 226 -11.09 7.67 13.25
CA ALA A 226 -10.20 6.56 12.93
C ALA A 226 -8.75 7.02 12.73
N SER A 227 -8.55 8.12 12.00
CA SER A 227 -7.23 8.72 11.76
C SER A 227 -6.56 9.19 13.06
N ARG A 228 -7.32 9.78 13.98
CA ARG A 228 -6.84 10.17 15.32
C ARG A 228 -6.48 8.95 16.16
N ALA A 229 -7.31 7.90 16.15
CA ALA A 229 -7.08 6.66 16.91
C ALA A 229 -5.88 5.86 16.38
N TRP A 230 -5.62 5.92 15.07
CA TRP A 230 -4.52 5.19 14.43
C TRP A 230 -3.13 5.63 14.90
N ARG A 231 -2.90 6.93 15.03
CA ARG A 231 -1.60 7.52 15.38
C ARG A 231 -0.94 6.90 16.62
N PRO A 232 -1.61 6.84 17.80
CA PRO A 232 -1.01 6.23 19.00
C PRO A 232 -0.83 4.71 18.88
N VAL A 233 -1.71 4.01 18.13
CA VAL A 233 -1.60 2.57 17.89
C VAL A 233 -0.34 2.27 17.08
N LEU A 234 -0.16 2.98 15.97
CA LEU A 234 1.01 2.86 15.12
C LEU A 234 2.30 3.17 15.89
N ALA A 235 2.35 4.31 16.59
CA ALA A 235 3.50 4.70 17.40
C ALA A 235 3.88 3.63 18.44
N ARG A 236 2.89 2.97 19.05
CA ARG A 236 3.11 1.87 20.00
C ARG A 236 3.72 0.64 19.33
N VAL A 237 3.22 0.25 18.16
CA VAL A 237 3.74 -0.92 17.44
C VAL A 237 5.16 -0.66 16.92
N LEU A 238 5.44 0.55 16.42
CA LEU A 238 6.78 0.94 15.99
C LEU A 238 7.80 0.92 17.13
N ARG A 239 7.44 1.48 18.31
CA ARG A 239 8.30 1.38 19.51
C ARG A 239 8.64 -0.06 19.87
N LEU A 240 7.68 -0.98 19.71
CA LEU A 240 7.92 -2.40 19.98
C LEU A 240 8.81 -3.00 18.89
N ALA A 241 8.57 -2.67 17.63
CA ALA A 241 9.38 -3.12 16.50
C ALA A 241 10.84 -2.71 16.69
N ASP A 242 11.14 -1.45 16.99
CA ASP A 242 12.51 -0.97 17.23
C ASP A 242 13.20 -1.73 18.36
N LYS A 243 12.49 -1.95 19.48
CA LYS A 243 13.00 -2.75 20.61
C LYS A 243 13.25 -4.22 20.25
N ARG A 244 12.48 -4.79 19.32
CA ARG A 244 12.68 -6.17 18.85
C ARG A 244 13.80 -6.27 17.83
N VAL A 245 13.91 -5.32 16.90
CA VAL A 245 15.04 -5.21 15.97
C VAL A 245 16.36 -5.11 16.73
N ALA A 246 16.46 -4.19 17.71
CA ALA A 246 17.68 -4.04 18.51
C ALA A 246 17.98 -5.29 19.37
N HIS A 247 16.94 -5.90 19.95
CA HIS A 247 17.09 -7.13 20.72
C HIS A 247 17.61 -8.29 19.85
N ASP A 248 17.00 -8.52 18.69
CA ASP A 248 17.33 -9.64 17.81
C ASP A 248 18.68 -9.41 17.12
N ALA A 249 19.05 -8.15 16.85
CA ALA A 249 20.40 -7.82 16.39
C ALA A 249 21.48 -8.26 17.40
N ALA A 250 21.20 -8.18 18.70
CA ALA A 250 22.14 -8.51 19.77
C ALA A 250 22.05 -9.97 20.26
N LYS A 251 20.92 -10.66 20.05
CA LYS A 251 20.62 -11.97 20.66
C LYS A 251 20.41 -13.10 19.68
N GLU A 252 20.04 -12.80 18.44
CA GLU A 252 19.77 -13.81 17.43
C GLU A 252 20.87 -13.84 16.36
N VAL A 253 21.13 -15.04 15.84
CA VAL A 253 22.00 -15.19 14.67
C VAL A 253 21.30 -14.64 13.43
N GLU A 254 22.08 -14.11 12.50
CA GLU A 254 21.56 -13.46 11.29
C GLU A 254 20.57 -14.32 10.52
N ALA A 255 20.85 -15.63 10.40
CA ALA A 255 19.97 -16.59 9.74
C ALA A 255 18.56 -16.69 10.36
N ARG A 256 18.35 -16.29 11.62
CA ARG A 256 17.02 -16.30 12.26
C ARG A 256 16.28 -14.97 12.15
N ARG A 257 16.94 -13.89 11.69
CA ARG A 257 16.37 -12.54 11.55
C ARG A 257 15.66 -12.35 10.20
N GLN A 258 14.75 -13.26 9.87
CA GLN A 258 14.08 -13.30 8.55
C GLN A 258 12.61 -12.86 8.58
N ALA A 259 12.05 -12.61 9.77
CA ALA A 259 10.65 -12.25 9.90
C ALA A 259 10.39 -10.83 9.37
N ARG A 260 9.44 -10.72 8.43
CA ARG A 260 8.90 -9.44 7.96
C ARG A 260 7.48 -9.25 8.50
N VAL A 261 7.19 -8.06 9.01
CA VAL A 261 5.87 -7.67 9.49
C VAL A 261 5.38 -6.46 8.70
N ARG A 262 4.11 -6.47 8.32
CA ARG A 262 3.38 -5.29 7.88
C ARG A 262 2.18 -5.09 8.77
N PHE A 263 2.01 -3.87 9.22
CA PHE A 263 0.89 -3.47 10.04
C PHE A 263 0.43 -2.11 9.56
N GLY A 264 -0.83 -2.04 9.15
CA GLY A 264 -1.45 -0.83 8.61
C GLY A 264 -2.95 -0.91 8.80
N VAL A 265 -3.61 0.22 8.57
CA VAL A 265 -5.06 0.34 8.58
C VAL A 265 -5.48 1.05 7.29
N TYR A 266 -6.69 0.77 6.82
CA TYR A 266 -7.33 1.52 5.76
C TYR A 266 -8.65 2.07 6.28
N PHE A 267 -9.07 3.18 5.69
CA PHE A 267 -10.41 3.73 5.85
C PHE A 267 -10.93 4.02 4.46
N TYR A 268 -12.09 3.47 4.13
CA TYR A 268 -12.76 3.68 2.86
C TYR A 268 -14.15 4.24 3.12
N ALA A 269 -14.49 5.29 2.39
CA ALA A 269 -15.84 5.83 2.32
C ALA A 269 -16.16 6.11 0.86
N GLU A 270 -17.41 5.85 0.48
CA GLU A 270 -17.97 6.22 -0.82
C GLU A 270 -19.04 7.28 -0.55
N ASP A 271 -19.10 8.31 -1.39
CA ASP A 271 -20.20 9.27 -1.32
C ASP A 271 -21.50 8.56 -1.74
N GLY A 272 -22.57 8.77 -0.97
CA GLY A 272 -23.87 8.21 -1.30
C GLY A 272 -24.33 8.67 -2.68
N LYS A 273 -24.90 7.75 -3.47
CA LYS A 273 -25.67 8.15 -4.66
C LYS A 273 -26.89 8.90 -4.18
N ASP A 274 -27.15 10.09 -4.73
CA ASP A 274 -28.40 10.82 -4.47
C ASP A 274 -29.57 9.85 -4.60
N LYS A 275 -30.40 9.75 -3.57
CA LYS A 275 -31.66 9.00 -3.67
C LYS A 275 -32.49 9.73 -4.72
N GLU A 276 -32.82 9.03 -5.82
CA GLU A 276 -33.80 9.56 -6.76
C GLU A 276 -35.06 9.92 -5.96
N PRO A 277 -35.61 11.14 -6.11
CA PRO A 277 -36.84 11.50 -5.42
C PRO A 277 -37.96 10.54 -5.87
N GLU A 278 -38.62 9.92 -4.89
CA GLU A 278 -39.83 9.11 -5.09
C GLU A 278 -40.97 9.91 -5.75
#